data_AF-A0A0E9QMC3-F1
#
_entry.id   AF-A0A0E9QMC3-F1
#
_cell.length_a   1.000
_cell.length_b   1.000
_cell.length_c   1.000
_cell.angle_alpha   90.00
_cell.angle_beta   90.00
_cell.angle_gamma   90.00
#
_symmetry.space_group_name_H-M   'P 1'
#
loop_
_entity.id
_entity.type
_entity.pdbx_description
1 polymer ?
#
loop_
_entity_poly.entity_id
_entity_poly.type
_entity_poly.pdbx_seq_one_letter_code
_entity_poly.pdbx_strand_id
1 'polypeptide(L)'
;MLCNSMFHRVAVIKRNNVIQLDVDTEGRYTVGPSSSVSTRTRDPLYVGGIPDSTWSTQLPKTSFVGCLQNVRINGNTVSFDKIARVFGPVNLRECPSS
;
A
#
# COMPACT_ATOMS: atom_id res chain seq x y z
N MET A 1 4.77 -15.23 -9.76
CA MET A 1 6.17 -15.25 -9.28
C MET A 1 6.62 -13.81 -9.11
N LEU A 2 6.95 -13.35 -7.90
CA LEU A 2 7.17 -11.91 -7.57
C LEU A 2 8.64 -11.47 -7.54
N CYS A 3 9.59 -12.40 -7.44
CA CYS A 3 11.02 -12.10 -7.29
C CYS A 3 11.78 -12.19 -8.63
N ASN A 4 11.17 -11.72 -9.72
CA ASN A 4 11.69 -11.87 -11.09
C ASN A 4 12.33 -10.58 -11.67
N SER A 5 12.61 -9.59 -10.81
CA SER A 5 13.12 -8.26 -11.19
C SER A 5 12.21 -7.45 -12.13
N MET A 6 10.97 -7.88 -12.35
CA MET A 6 9.99 -7.15 -13.17
C MET A 6 9.01 -6.36 -12.28
N PHE A 7 8.39 -5.35 -12.88
CA PHE A 7 7.27 -4.66 -12.25
C PHE A 7 6.03 -5.56 -12.20
N HIS A 8 5.46 -5.65 -11.01
CA HIS A 8 4.17 -6.30 -10.78
C HIS A 8 3.11 -5.25 -10.47
N ARG A 9 1.89 -5.46 -10.97
CA ARG A 9 0.75 -4.62 -10.63
C ARG A 9 0.05 -5.20 -9.41
N VAL A 10 0.14 -4.49 -8.29
CA VAL A 10 -0.57 -4.85 -7.06
C VAL A 10 -1.76 -3.92 -6.86
N ALA A 11 -2.96 -4.47 -6.65
CA ALA A 11 -4.15 -3.71 -6.31
C ALA A 11 -4.79 -4.25 -5.03
N VAL A 12 -5.09 -3.35 -4.09
CA VAL A 12 -5.81 -3.68 -2.85
C VAL A 12 -7.17 -3.01 -2.89
N ILE A 13 -8.22 -3.80 -2.72
CA ILE A 13 -9.61 -3.34 -2.77
C ILE A 13 -10.29 -3.71 -1.44
N LYS A 14 -10.72 -2.71 -0.68
CA LYS A 14 -11.54 -2.91 0.52
C LYS A 14 -12.99 -2.53 0.21
N ARG A 15 -13.92 -3.46 0.43
CA ARG A 15 -15.37 -3.25 0.30
C ARG A 15 -16.08 -3.86 1.50
N ASN A 16 -16.65 -3.02 2.36
CA ASN A 16 -17.22 -3.44 3.64
C ASN A 16 -16.20 -4.27 4.44
N ASN A 17 -16.54 -5.51 4.78
CA ASN A 17 -15.68 -6.45 5.48
C ASN A 17 -14.83 -7.33 4.55
N VAL A 18 -14.89 -7.13 3.23
CA VAL A 18 -14.09 -7.89 2.26
C VAL A 18 -12.84 -7.11 1.88
N ILE A 19 -11.69 -7.79 1.91
CA ILE A 19 -10.42 -7.29 1.38
C ILE A 19 -10.00 -8.22 0.24
N GLN A 20 -9.76 -7.63 -0.92
CA GLN A 20 -9.23 -8.30 -2.10
C GLN A 20 -7.83 -7.77 -2.42
N LEU A 21 -6.94 -8.69 -2.75
CA LEU A 21 -5.58 -8.46 -3.21
C LEU A 21 -5.45 -9.07 -4.60
N ASP A 22 -5.18 -8.23 -5.59
CA ASP A 22 -4.85 -8.66 -6.94
C ASP A 22 -3.37 -8.41 -7.20
N VAL A 23 -2.70 -9.44 -7.73
CA VAL A 23 -1.32 -9.41 -8.19
C VAL A 23 -1.33 -9.79 -9.66
N ASP A 24 -1.04 -8.83 -10.52
CA ASP A 24 -1.15 -8.93 -11.97
C ASP A 24 -2.55 -9.37 -12.43
N THR A 25 -2.71 -10.64 -12.80
CA THR A 25 -3.97 -11.26 -13.22
C THR A 25 -4.58 -12.18 -12.17
N GLU A 26 -3.87 -12.44 -11.06
CA GLU A 26 -4.30 -13.34 -10.00
C GLU A 26 -4.92 -12.56 -8.85
N GLY A 27 -6.19 -12.84 -8.54
CA GLY A 27 -6.92 -12.23 -7.43
C GLY A 27 -7.20 -13.20 -6.29
N ARG A 28 -7.05 -12.72 -5.05
CA ARG A 28 -7.49 -13.43 -3.84
C ARG A 28 -8.26 -12.48 -2.94
N TYR A 29 -9.22 -13.00 -2.18
CA TYR A 29 -9.96 -12.21 -1.21
C TYR A 29 -10.09 -12.93 0.12
N THR A 30 -10.34 -12.15 1.16
CA THR A 30 -10.68 -12.63 2.50
C THR A 30 -11.85 -11.82 3.05
N VAL A 31 -12.59 -12.44 3.97
CA VAL A 31 -13.77 -11.85 4.62
C VAL A 31 -13.45 -11.64 6.10
N GLY A 32 -13.45 -10.39 6.53
CA GLY A 32 -13.30 -9.98 7.92
C GLY A 32 -14.62 -9.98 8.70
N PRO A 33 -14.59 -9.51 9.96
CA PRO A 33 -15.76 -9.46 10.84
C PRO A 33 -16.93 -8.69 10.22
N SER A 34 -18.15 -9.18 10.41
CA SER A 34 -19.38 -8.57 9.86
C SER A 34 -19.66 -7.16 10.38
N SER A 35 -19.11 -6.79 11.54
CA SER A 35 -19.19 -5.44 12.11
C SER A 35 -18.35 -4.41 11.35
N SER A 36 -17.41 -4.83 10.50
CA SER A 36 -16.59 -3.94 9.69
C SER A 36 -17.34 -3.47 8.44
N VAL A 37 -18.36 -2.63 8.63
CA VAL A 37 -19.24 -2.18 7.54
C VAL A 37 -18.71 -0.93 6.83
N SER A 38 -17.89 -0.10 7.49
CA SER A 38 -17.38 1.15 6.92
C SER A 38 -15.94 1.01 6.40
N THR A 39 -15.71 1.53 5.20
CA THR A 39 -14.37 1.76 4.64
C THR A 39 -13.83 3.17 4.94
N ARG A 40 -14.68 4.07 5.46
CA ARG A 40 -14.27 5.42 5.83
C ARG A 40 -13.55 5.37 7.17
N THR A 41 -12.29 5.82 7.14
CA THR A 41 -11.51 6.10 8.35
C THR A 41 -11.02 7.55 8.32
N ARG A 42 -10.67 8.09 9.50
CA ARG A 42 -9.93 9.34 9.67
C ARG A 42 -8.42 9.11 9.79
N ASP A 43 -7.98 7.86 9.77
CA ASP A 43 -6.56 7.51 9.89
C ASP A 43 -5.76 7.96 8.66
N PRO A 44 -4.49 8.36 8.83
CA PRO A 44 -3.61 8.65 7.71
C PRO A 44 -3.30 7.38 6.90
N LEU A 45 -3.14 7.54 5.60
CA LEU A 45 -2.65 6.48 4.72
C LEU A 45 -1.12 6.52 4.63
N TYR A 46 -0.48 5.39 4.89
CA TYR A 46 0.95 5.21 4.72
C TYR A 46 1.26 4.32 3.53
N VAL A 47 2.37 4.62 2.84
CA VAL A 47 2.87 3.85 1.71
C VAL A 47 4.31 3.44 2.01
N GLY A 48 4.66 2.18 1.78
CA GLY A 48 6.00 1.65 1.99
C GLY A 48 6.33 1.25 3.43
N GLY A 49 5.62 1.74 4.44
CA GLY A 49 5.86 1.34 5.84
C GLY A 49 5.02 2.17 6.81
N ILE A 50 5.09 1.87 8.10
CA ILE A 50 4.40 2.63 9.15
C ILE A 50 5.46 3.18 10.12
N PRO A 51 5.40 4.47 10.50
CA PRO A 51 6.35 5.04 11.46
C PRO A 51 6.27 4.34 12.82
N ASP A 52 7.40 4.19 13.49
CA ASP A 52 7.50 3.52 14.80
C ASP A 52 6.57 4.16 15.86
N SER A 53 6.34 5.47 15.77
CA SER A 53 5.42 6.20 16.67
C SER A 53 3.96 5.77 16.57
N THR A 54 3.57 5.13 15.45
CA THR A 54 2.19 4.73 15.14
C THR A 54 2.03 3.20 15.16
N TRP A 55 3.07 2.49 15.61
CA TRP A 55 3.11 1.04 15.59
C TRP A 55 2.09 0.40 16.55
N SER A 56 1.48 -0.71 16.11
CA SER A 56 0.66 -1.60 16.91
C SER A 56 0.97 -3.04 16.54
N THR A 57 0.77 -4.00 17.47
CA THR A 57 0.99 -5.43 17.24
C THR A 57 0.22 -6.02 16.06
N GLN A 58 -0.81 -5.34 15.59
CA GLN A 58 -1.65 -5.73 14.45
C GLN A 58 -1.12 -5.27 13.09
N LEU A 59 -0.04 -4.48 13.05
CA LEU A 59 0.51 -3.91 11.83
C LEU A 59 1.76 -4.70 11.35
N PRO A 60 2.32 -4.41 10.15
CA PRO A 60 3.54 -5.06 9.64
C PRO A 60 4.83 -4.36 10.12
N LYS A 61 5.75 -5.09 10.79
CA LYS A 61 6.94 -4.51 11.46
C LYS A 61 7.98 -3.93 10.52
N THR A 62 7.97 -4.38 9.29
CA THR A 62 9.02 -4.11 8.31
C THR A 62 8.51 -3.19 7.23
N SER A 63 9.32 -2.21 6.86
CA SER A 63 9.07 -1.40 5.67
C SER A 63 9.37 -2.18 4.39
N PHE A 64 8.64 -1.87 3.34
CA PHE A 64 8.90 -2.31 1.99
C PHE A 64 10.24 -1.76 1.49
N VAL A 65 11.02 -2.64 0.86
CA VAL A 65 12.29 -2.30 0.23
C VAL A 65 12.16 -2.59 -1.26
N GLY A 66 12.18 -1.55 -2.08
CA GLY A 66 12.03 -1.65 -3.53
C GLY A 66 11.53 -0.35 -4.14
N CYS A 67 11.06 -0.45 -5.39
CA CYS A 67 10.49 0.68 -6.12
C CYS A 67 8.96 0.58 -6.18
N LEU A 68 8.28 1.69 -5.94
CA LEU A 68 6.86 1.87 -6.21
C LEU A 68 6.69 2.98 -7.25
N GLN A 69 5.94 2.69 -8.30
CA GLN A 69 5.60 3.67 -9.34
C GLN A 69 4.13 3.55 -9.73
N ASN A 70 3.59 4.57 -10.39
CA ASN A 70 2.20 4.61 -10.86
C ASN A 70 1.16 4.36 -9.75
N VAL A 71 1.44 4.86 -8.53
CA VAL A 71 0.56 4.67 -7.37
C VAL A 71 -0.75 5.45 -7.59
N ARG A 72 -1.86 4.74 -7.42
CA ARG A 72 -3.22 5.30 -7.50
C ARG A 72 -4.01 4.95 -6.24
N ILE A 73 -4.71 5.93 -5.69
CA ILE A 73 -5.59 5.76 -4.53
C ILE A 73 -7.00 6.15 -4.95
N ASN A 74 -7.95 5.23 -4.79
CA ASN A 74 -9.35 5.43 -5.18
C ASN A 74 -9.51 5.95 -6.63
N GLY A 75 -8.67 5.44 -7.54
CA GLY A 75 -8.64 5.84 -8.95
C GLY A 75 -7.80 7.08 -9.28
N ASN A 76 -7.39 7.87 -8.28
CA ASN A 76 -6.62 9.09 -8.50
C ASN A 76 -5.11 8.81 -8.43
N THR A 77 -4.37 9.30 -9.43
CA THR A 77 -2.90 9.24 -9.42
C THR A 77 -2.34 10.10 -8.30
N VAL A 78 -1.44 9.53 -7.52
CA VAL A 78 -0.75 10.22 -6.43
C VAL A 78 0.46 10.95 -6.99
N SER A 79 0.57 12.25 -6.72
CA SER A 79 1.80 13.01 -6.92
C SER A 79 2.60 12.98 -5.62
N PHE A 80 3.78 12.38 -5.68
CA PHE A 80 4.65 12.24 -4.50
C PHE A 80 5.21 13.58 -4.01
N ASP A 81 5.25 14.61 -4.86
CA ASP A 81 5.64 15.97 -4.47
C ASP A 81 4.65 16.63 -3.50
N LYS A 82 3.42 16.09 -3.39
CA LYS A 82 2.35 16.60 -2.52
C LYS A 82 2.12 15.74 -1.28
N ILE A 83 3.05 14.85 -0.94
CA ILE A 83 2.94 14.01 0.27
C ILE A 83 3.07 14.88 1.53
N ALA A 84 2.20 14.62 2.52
CA ALA A 84 2.21 15.36 3.78
C ALA A 84 3.49 15.16 4.60
N ARG A 85 4.01 13.91 4.70
CA ARG A 85 5.22 13.57 5.47
C ARG A 85 5.95 12.38 4.86
N VAL A 86 7.28 12.42 4.92
CA VAL A 86 8.18 11.35 4.48
C VAL A 86 8.96 10.84 5.69
N PHE A 87 9.15 9.52 5.77
CA PHE A 87 9.83 8.85 6.88
C PHE A 87 10.97 8.00 6.34
N GLY A 88 12.19 8.20 6.86
CA GLY A 88 13.37 7.45 6.44
C GLY A 88 13.95 7.87 5.08
N PRO A 89 14.96 7.14 4.56
CA PRO A 89 15.62 7.45 3.31
C PRO A 89 14.78 7.00 2.11
N VAL A 90 13.96 7.90 1.57
CA VAL A 90 13.07 7.64 0.43
C VAL A 90 13.41 8.57 -0.72
N ASN A 91 13.58 8.03 -1.93
CA ASN A 91 13.62 8.81 -3.16
C ASN A 91 12.19 8.87 -3.75
N LEU A 92 11.63 10.07 -3.83
CA LEU A 92 10.26 10.30 -4.31
C LEU A 92 10.15 10.47 -5.83
N ARG A 93 11.27 10.62 -6.53
CA ARG A 93 11.30 11.02 -7.94
C ARG A 93 11.60 9.85 -8.85
N GLU A 94 12.52 9.00 -8.43
CA GLU A 94 13.13 8.03 -9.31
C GLU A 94 13.26 6.67 -8.65
N CYS A 95 13.04 5.65 -9.46
CA CYS A 95 13.46 4.29 -9.14
C CYS A 95 14.79 4.01 -9.85
N PRO A 96 15.74 3.34 -9.18
CA PRO A 96 17.01 3.01 -9.81
C PRO A 96 16.79 2.19 -11.08
N SER A 97 17.36 2.63 -12.19
CA SER A 97 17.58 1.78 -13.36
C SER A 97 18.70 0.81 -12.98
N SER A 98 18.34 -0.44 -12.70
CA SER A 98 19.28 -1.54 -12.49
C SER A 98 20.31 -1.66 -13.60
#